data_AF-A0A0A6VHT6-F1
#
_entry.id   AF-A0A0A6VHT6-F1
#
_cell.length_a   1.000
_cell.length_b   1.000
_cell.length_c   1.000
_cell.angle_alpha   90.00
_cell.angle_beta   90.00
_cell.angle_gamma   90.00
#
_symmetry.space_group_name_H-M   'P 1'
#
loop_
_entity.id
_entity.type
_entity.pdbx_description
1 polymer ?
#
loop_
_entity_poly.entity_id
_entity_poly.type
_entity_poly.pdbx_seq_one_letter_code
_entity_poly.pdbx_strand_id
1 'polypeptide(L)'
;MIPQNNKYSRYKKDRNGKMQVKSGLKNHCWKLWHANVITWDGLVVPCCFDKDATHQLGNLTTQSFRETWHNDNYRQFRRELLSSRKNIDICANCSEGLSVWEN
;
A
#
# COMPACT_ATOMS: atom_id res chain seq x y z
N MET A 1 12.37 -2.28 14.92
CA MET A 1 12.21 -3.24 16.04
C MET A 1 10.82 -3.86 15.99
N ILE A 2 10.71 -5.18 16.19
CA ILE A 2 9.42 -5.88 16.32
C ILE A 2 9.13 -6.04 17.82
N PRO A 3 7.93 -5.68 18.31
CA PRO A 3 7.59 -5.86 19.73
C PRO A 3 7.77 -7.31 20.19
N GLN A 4 8.35 -7.53 21.37
CA GLN A 4 8.43 -8.87 21.97
C GLN A 4 7.05 -9.40 22.37
N ASN A 5 6.15 -8.51 22.78
CA ASN A 5 4.77 -8.88 23.06
C ASN A 5 4.00 -9.11 21.74
N ASN A 6 3.72 -10.37 21.45
CA ASN A 6 3.01 -10.80 20.25
C ASN A 6 1.62 -10.17 20.10
N LYS A 7 0.95 -9.76 21.18
CA LYS A 7 -0.35 -9.08 21.12
C LYS A 7 -0.26 -7.81 20.27
N TYR A 8 0.75 -6.99 20.52
CA TYR A 8 0.97 -5.71 19.85
C TYR A 8 1.79 -5.81 18.55
N SER A 9 2.32 -7.00 18.23
CA SER A 9 3.05 -7.21 16.98
C SER A 9 2.11 -7.19 15.78
N ARG A 10 2.53 -6.55 14.68
CA ARG A 10 1.84 -6.60 13.37
C ARG A 10 1.95 -7.95 12.67
N TYR A 11 2.84 -8.80 13.16
CA TYR A 11 3.20 -10.07 12.53
C TYR A 11 2.93 -11.25 13.48
N LYS A 12 2.65 -12.41 12.89
CA LYS A 12 2.62 -13.71 13.57
C LYS A 12 3.64 -14.65 12.90
N LYS A 13 4.27 -15.54 13.66
CA LYS A 13 5.10 -16.62 13.10
C LYS A 13 4.20 -17.80 12.74
N ASP A 14 4.37 -18.36 11.55
CA ASP A 14 3.76 -19.65 11.21
C ASP A 14 4.57 -20.84 11.77
N ARG A 15 4.08 -22.06 11.51
CA ARG A 15 4.71 -23.31 12.00
C ARG A 15 6.14 -23.51 11.48
N ASN A 16 6.48 -22.89 10.35
CA ASN A 16 7.80 -22.95 9.73
C ASN A 16 8.69 -21.78 10.16
N GLY A 17 8.22 -20.94 11.09
CA GLY A 17 8.94 -19.77 11.60
C GLY A 17 8.88 -18.54 10.69
N LYS A 18 8.15 -18.57 9.58
CA LYS A 18 8.03 -17.42 8.67
C LYS A 18 7.04 -16.39 9.22
N MET A 19 7.42 -15.12 9.08
CA MET A 19 6.60 -13.99 9.53
C MET A 19 5.44 -13.75 8.55
N GLN A 20 4.23 -13.59 9.08
CA GLN A 20 3.00 -13.33 8.34
C GLN A 20 2.30 -12.10 8.91
N VAL A 21 1.84 -11.19 8.06
CA VAL A 21 1.09 -10.00 8.46
C VAL A 21 -0.29 -10.39 9.01
N LYS A 22 -0.77 -9.72 10.07
CA LYS A 22 -2.05 -10.04 10.72
C LYS A 22 -3.31 -9.48 10.01
N SER A 23 -3.20 -8.55 9.07
CA SER A 23 -4.35 -7.79 8.50
C SER A 23 -5.29 -8.61 7.61
N GLY A 24 -4.93 -9.86 7.29
CA GLY A 24 -5.66 -10.68 6.32
C GLY A 24 -5.50 -10.23 4.86
N LEU A 25 -4.91 -9.05 4.60
CA LEU A 25 -4.61 -8.52 3.26
C LEU A 25 -5.80 -8.65 2.28
N LYS A 26 -6.97 -8.16 2.70
CA LYS A 26 -8.15 -8.09 1.84
C LYS A 26 -7.83 -7.24 0.60
N ASN A 27 -8.35 -7.60 -0.57
CA ASN A 27 -8.12 -6.89 -1.84
C ASN A 27 -8.89 -5.56 -1.95
N HIS A 28 -8.80 -4.73 -0.91
CA HIS A 28 -9.24 -3.35 -0.89
C HIS A 28 -8.18 -2.53 -0.16
N CYS A 29 -8.09 -1.24 -0.43
CA CYS A 29 -7.21 -0.34 0.29
C CYS A 29 -7.87 1.03 0.31
N TRP A 30 -8.24 1.52 1.49
CA TRP A 30 -8.84 2.85 1.61
C TRP A 30 -7.88 3.95 1.11
N LYS A 31 -6.57 3.83 1.40
CA LYS A 31 -5.55 4.86 1.11
C LYS A 31 -5.48 5.26 -0.37
N LEU A 32 -5.58 4.29 -1.28
CA LEU A 32 -5.49 4.53 -2.73
C LEU A 32 -6.61 5.45 -3.26
N TRP A 33 -7.74 5.54 -2.57
CA TRP A 33 -8.90 6.30 -3.03
C TRP A 33 -8.97 7.72 -2.49
N HIS A 34 -8.25 8.05 -1.41
CA HIS A 34 -8.40 9.34 -0.72
C HIS A 34 -7.09 10.03 -0.33
N ALA A 35 -5.94 9.36 -0.44
CA ALA A 35 -4.69 9.89 0.12
C ALA A 35 -3.46 9.48 -0.70
N ASN A 36 -3.49 9.89 -1.96
CA ASN A 36 -2.40 9.79 -2.92
C ASN A 36 -1.29 10.75 -2.48
N VAL A 37 -0.05 10.43 -2.82
CA VAL A 37 1.12 11.22 -2.42
C VAL A 37 1.73 11.86 -3.65
N ILE A 38 2.16 13.11 -3.48
CA ILE A 38 2.90 13.86 -4.49
C ILE A 38 4.31 14.07 -3.94
N THR A 39 5.32 13.67 -4.69
CA THR A 39 6.73 13.87 -4.34
C THR A 39 7.15 15.32 -4.60
N TRP A 40 8.32 15.71 -4.08
CA TRP A 40 8.83 17.08 -4.20
C TRP A 40 9.10 17.51 -5.65
N ASP A 41 9.39 16.56 -6.54
CA ASP A 41 9.65 16.74 -7.97
C ASP A 41 8.39 16.57 -8.84
N GLY A 42 7.21 16.40 -8.23
CA GLY A 42 5.93 16.39 -8.92
C GLY A 42 5.42 15.02 -9.35
N LEU A 43 6.10 13.92 -9.02
CA LEU A 43 5.59 12.58 -9.28
C LEU A 43 4.39 12.27 -8.37
N VAL A 44 3.40 11.58 -8.93
CA VAL A 44 2.23 11.10 -8.20
C VAL A 44 2.39 9.61 -7.95
N VAL A 45 2.29 9.18 -6.70
CA VAL A 45 2.45 7.77 -6.27
C VAL A 45 1.22 7.31 -5.47
N PRO A 46 0.92 6.00 -5.44
CA PRO A 46 -0.35 5.47 -4.91
C PRO A 46 -0.50 5.61 -3.40
N CYS A 47 0.61 5.67 -2.65
CA CYS A 47 0.59 5.55 -1.19
C CYS A 47 1.93 6.00 -0.58
N CYS A 48 1.91 6.47 0.66
CA CYS A 48 3.13 6.77 1.43
C CYS A 48 4.01 5.55 1.75
N PHE A 49 3.53 4.33 1.50
CA PHE A 49 4.34 3.12 1.59
C PHE A 49 5.30 2.97 0.39
N ASP A 50 5.07 3.69 -0.71
CA ASP A 50 5.99 3.79 -1.84
C ASP A 50 7.07 4.85 -1.57
N LYS A 51 8.00 4.51 -0.67
CA LYS A 51 9.02 5.46 -0.17
C LYS A 51 9.98 5.93 -1.24
N ASP A 52 10.25 5.07 -2.21
CA ASP A 52 11.24 5.30 -3.27
C ASP A 52 10.57 5.71 -4.59
N ALA A 53 9.26 6.00 -4.57
CA ALA A 53 8.47 6.42 -5.72
C ALA A 53 8.60 5.48 -6.94
N THR A 54 8.55 4.18 -6.68
CA THR A 54 8.70 3.12 -7.70
C THR A 54 7.41 2.88 -8.48
N HIS A 55 6.24 3.18 -7.90
CA HIS A 55 4.92 3.01 -8.50
C HIS A 55 4.38 4.35 -9.00
N GLN A 56 5.01 4.91 -10.02
CA GLN A 56 4.65 6.22 -10.56
C GLN A 56 3.34 6.18 -11.35
N LEU A 57 2.33 6.93 -10.87
CA LEU A 57 1.02 7.03 -11.50
C LEU A 57 0.93 8.22 -12.46
N GLY A 58 1.83 9.19 -12.35
CA GLY A 58 1.89 10.35 -13.23
C GLY A 58 2.88 11.40 -12.77
N ASN A 59 2.98 12.49 -13.52
CA ASN A 59 3.87 13.61 -13.21
C ASN A 59 3.15 14.95 -13.40
N LEU A 60 3.04 15.73 -12.33
CA LEU A 60 2.37 17.03 -12.33
C LEU A 60 3.13 18.15 -13.05
N THR A 61 4.40 17.92 -13.42
CA THR A 61 5.14 18.85 -14.28
C THR A 61 4.70 18.74 -15.75
N THR A 62 4.04 17.65 -16.15
CA THR A 62 3.63 17.40 -17.54
C THR A 62 2.12 17.31 -17.73
N GLN A 63 1.36 16.97 -16.70
CA GLN A 63 -0.09 16.81 -16.80
C GLN A 63 -0.81 17.26 -15.52
N SER A 64 -2.06 17.65 -15.61
CA SER A 64 -2.86 17.99 -14.44
C SER A 64 -3.11 16.77 -13.55
N PHE A 65 -3.45 17.03 -12.28
CA PHE A 65 -3.85 15.95 -11.38
C PHE A 65 -5.12 15.24 -11.86
N ARG A 66 -6.06 15.97 -12.49
CA ARG A 66 -7.27 15.39 -13.07
C ARG A 66 -6.93 14.35 -14.13
N GLU A 67 -6.03 14.68 -15.05
CA GLU A 67 -5.55 13.74 -16.08
C GLU A 67 -4.85 12.54 -15.45
N THR A 68 -3.96 12.80 -14.48
CA THR A 68 -3.27 11.73 -13.74
C THR A 68 -4.25 10.75 -13.08
N TRP A 69 -5.29 11.25 -12.41
CA TRP A 69 -6.28 10.42 -11.71
C TRP A 69 -7.08 9.48 -12.62
N HIS A 70 -7.19 9.82 -13.91
CA HIS A 70 -7.99 9.10 -14.91
C HIS A 70 -7.14 8.36 -15.95
N ASN A 71 -5.81 8.44 -15.86
CA ASN A 71 -4.91 7.81 -16.83
C ASN A 71 -4.83 6.27 -16.66
N ASP A 72 -4.09 5.64 -17.56
CA ASP A 72 -3.96 4.18 -17.58
C ASP A 72 -3.15 3.63 -16.41
N ASN A 73 -2.08 4.29 -15.99
CA ASN A 73 -1.27 3.87 -14.85
C ASN A 73 -2.11 3.80 -13.57
N TYR A 74 -2.93 4.82 -13.32
CA TYR A 74 -3.83 4.85 -12.17
C TYR A 74 -4.90 3.75 -12.23
N ARG A 75 -5.51 3.57 -13.41
CA ARG A 75 -6.54 2.53 -13.64
C ARG A 75 -5.94 1.13 -13.53
N GLN A 76 -4.72 0.93 -13.98
CA GLN A 76 -3.99 -0.33 -13.86
C GLN A 76 -3.69 -0.65 -12.40
N PHE A 77 -3.07 0.28 -11.66
CA PHE A 77 -2.74 0.06 -10.25
C PHE A 77 -3.99 -0.27 -9.41
N ARG A 78 -5.12 0.41 -9.66
CA ARG A 78 -6.41 0.09 -9.02
C ARG A 78 -6.87 -1.34 -9.32
N ARG A 79 -6.76 -1.80 -10.57
CA ARG A 79 -7.13 -3.17 -10.96
C ARG A 79 -6.23 -4.20 -10.29
N GLU A 80 -4.92 -3.96 -10.28
CA GLU A 80 -3.95 -4.85 -9.62
C GLU A 80 -4.22 -4.94 -8.12
N LEU A 81 -4.51 -3.81 -7.47
CA LEU A 81 -4.84 -3.76 -6.05
C LEU A 81 -6.11 -4.55 -5.72
N LEU A 82 -7.16 -4.42 -6.56
CA LEU A 82 -8.42 -5.15 -6.39
C LEU A 82 -8.28 -6.64 -6.74
N SER A 83 -7.31 -7.02 -7.57
CA SER A 83 -7.03 -8.41 -7.92
C SER A 83 -6.23 -9.14 -6.84
N SER A 84 -5.10 -8.56 -6.40
CA SER A 84 -4.28 -9.12 -5.34
C SER A 84 -3.33 -8.07 -4.74
N ARG A 85 -3.69 -7.55 -3.56
CA ARG A 85 -2.78 -6.68 -2.78
C ARG A 85 -1.47 -7.35 -2.41
N LYS A 86 -1.46 -8.68 -2.32
CA LYS A 86 -0.30 -9.48 -1.92
C LYS A 86 0.79 -9.47 -2.98
N ASN A 87 0.45 -9.14 -4.22
CA ASN A 87 1.37 -9.13 -5.36
C ASN A 87 2.03 -7.76 -5.58
N ILE A 88 1.57 -6.73 -4.87
CA ILE A 88 2.16 -5.40 -4.90
C ILE A 88 3.05 -5.29 -3.66
N ASP A 89 4.35 -5.15 -3.85
CA ASP A 89 5.38 -5.15 -2.81
C ASP A 89 5.11 -4.14 -1.67
N ILE A 90 4.74 -2.90 -2.01
CA ILE A 90 4.41 -1.85 -1.03
C ILE A 90 3.11 -2.14 -0.27
N CYS A 91 2.24 -3.00 -0.83
CA CYS A 91 0.95 -3.37 -0.25
C CYS A 91 1.02 -4.63 0.61
N ALA A 92 1.89 -5.59 0.25
CA ALA A 92 2.00 -6.90 0.89
C ALA A 92 2.40 -6.83 2.37
N ASN A 93 3.08 -5.75 2.78
CA ASN A 93 3.50 -5.49 4.16
C ASN A 93 2.86 -4.24 4.78
N CYS A 94 1.82 -3.70 4.13
CA CYS A 94 1.13 -2.49 4.55
C CYS A 94 0.32 -2.71 5.86
N SER A 95 0.19 -1.65 6.64
CA SER A 95 -0.56 -1.66 7.91
C SER A 95 -2.07 -1.48 7.75
N GLU A 96 -2.56 -1.23 6.53
CA GLU A 96 -3.98 -1.12 6.27
C GLU A 96 -4.68 -2.46 6.58
N GLY A 97 -5.81 -2.38 7.30
CA GLY A 97 -6.58 -3.54 7.74
C GLY A 97 -6.01 -4.25 8.98
N LEU A 98 -4.96 -3.72 9.62
CA LEU A 98 -4.47 -4.27 10.89
C LEU A 98 -5.34 -3.80 12.07
N SER A 99 -5.79 -4.76 12.88
CA SER A 99 -6.07 -4.52 14.29
C SER A 99 -4.88 -5.03 15.11
N VAL A 100 -4.27 -4.16 15.92
CA VAL A 100 -3.19 -4.53 16.86
C VAL A 100 -3.69 -4.71 18.30
N TRP A 101 -5.01 -4.64 18.47
CA TRP A 101 -5.75 -4.87 19.71
C TRP A 101 -6.94 -5.76 19.36
N GLU A 102 -6.70 -7.06 19.36
CA GLU A 102 -7.77 -8.06 19.47
C GLU A 102 -7.74 -8.56 20.92
N ASN A 103 -8.93 -8.79 21.49
CA ASN A 103 -9.10 -9.24 22.87
C ASN A 103 -8.51 -10.63 23.08
#